data_AF-A0AA97G7D9-F1
#
_entry.id   AF-A0AA97G7D9-F1
#
_cell.length_a   1.000
_cell.length_b   1.000
_cell.length_c   1.000
_cell.angle_alpha   90.00
_cell.angle_beta   90.00
_cell.angle_gamma   90.00
#
_symmetry.space_group_name_H-M   'P 1'
#
loop_
_entity.id
_entity.type
_entity.pdbx_description
1 polymer ?
#
loop_
_entity_poly.entity_id
_entity_poly.type
_entity_poly.pdbx_seq_one_letter_code
_entity_poly.pdbx_strand_id
1 'polypeptide(L)'
;MTVSAPPVNASNFLTQKAADMKSWFESGTQPIEGLNVRKMPARAEPLEYIPSEGKTKNKARFKLIVSKNFKLWSMDLEMSFFCQPWLSNDGIANPPGLLFSVIDDEGTIHPVEYLPIVFDYEEEDMNAPQWFSFWIQKILKRPSIKIVFAYKQLIFSELDD
;
A
#
# COMPACT_ATOMS: atom_id res chain seq x y z
N MET A 1 1.39 6.99 -40.58
CA MET A 1 0.23 6.95 -39.67
C MET A 1 0.71 6.33 -38.37
N THR A 2 1.04 7.15 -37.37
CA THR A 2 1.40 6.68 -36.04
C THR A 2 0.11 6.58 -35.23
N VAL A 3 -0.33 5.35 -34.94
CA VAL A 3 -1.45 5.09 -34.06
C VAL A 3 -1.02 5.48 -32.65
N SER A 4 -1.35 6.70 -32.24
CA SER A 4 -1.27 7.09 -30.83
C SER A 4 -2.36 6.31 -30.10
N ALA A 5 -1.97 5.31 -29.32
CA ALA A 5 -2.87 4.68 -28.35
C ALA A 5 -3.52 5.79 -27.50
N PRO A 6 -4.84 5.72 -27.23
CA PRO A 6 -5.49 6.70 -26.38
C PRO A 6 -4.80 6.73 -25.00
N PRO A 7 -4.65 7.91 -24.36
CA PRO A 7 -4.02 7.99 -23.06
C PRO A 7 -4.80 7.10 -22.09
N VAL A 8 -4.12 6.13 -21.49
CA VAL A 8 -4.70 5.25 -20.47
C VAL A 8 -5.17 6.16 -19.33
N ASN A 9 -6.49 6.22 -19.11
CA ASN A 9 -7.08 6.99 -18.03
C ASN A 9 -6.59 6.41 -16.69
N ALA A 10 -6.07 7.24 -15.78
CA ALA A 10 -5.59 6.83 -14.46
C ALA A 10 -6.62 5.97 -13.69
N SER A 11 -7.92 6.22 -13.90
CA SER A 11 -8.98 5.38 -13.35
C SER A 11 -8.94 3.94 -13.86
N ASN A 12 -8.76 3.74 -15.17
CA ASN A 12 -8.70 2.43 -15.80
C ASN A 12 -7.42 1.71 -15.39
N PHE A 13 -6.29 2.42 -15.39
CA PHE A 13 -5.01 1.91 -14.93
C PHE A 13 -5.09 1.37 -13.50
N LEU A 14 -5.61 2.18 -12.57
CA LEU A 14 -5.71 1.78 -11.18
C LEU A 14 -6.72 0.65 -10.96
N THR A 15 -7.79 0.59 -11.77
CA THR A 15 -8.73 -0.53 -11.79
C THR A 15 -8.05 -1.82 -12.21
N GLN A 16 -7.21 -1.78 -13.25
CA GLN A 16 -6.43 -2.94 -13.69
C GLN A 16 -5.45 -3.38 -12.61
N LYS A 17 -4.68 -2.45 -12.02
CA LYS A 17 -3.76 -2.79 -10.93
C LYS A 17 -4.47 -3.38 -9.71
N ALA A 18 -5.68 -2.91 -9.38
CA ALA A 18 -6.48 -3.52 -8.32
C ALA A 18 -6.87 -4.98 -8.67
N ALA A 19 -7.25 -5.26 -9.92
CA ALA A 19 -7.54 -6.61 -10.38
C ALA A 19 -6.28 -7.52 -10.35
N ASP A 20 -5.14 -7.03 -10.85
CA ASP A 20 -3.87 -7.76 -10.82
C ASP A 20 -3.46 -8.10 -9.38
N MET A 21 -3.65 -7.14 -8.47
CA MET A 21 -3.40 -7.32 -7.03
C MET A 21 -4.31 -8.39 -6.43
N LYS A 22 -5.61 -8.38 -6.75
CA LYS A 22 -6.53 -9.43 -6.33
C LYS A 22 -6.03 -10.81 -6.77
N SER A 23 -5.72 -10.97 -8.06
CA SER A 23 -5.24 -12.25 -8.60
C SER A 23 -3.93 -12.69 -7.95
N TRP A 24 -3.03 -11.75 -7.65
CA TRP A 24 -1.80 -12.05 -6.92
C TRP A 24 -2.12 -12.57 -5.51
N PHE A 25 -3.00 -11.91 -4.75
CA PHE A 25 -3.45 -12.36 -3.43
C PHE A 25 -4.05 -13.78 -3.44
N GLU A 26 -4.87 -14.08 -4.45
CA GLU A 26 -5.51 -15.40 -4.61
C GLU A 26 -4.54 -16.52 -5.01
N SER A 27 -3.40 -16.19 -5.63
CA SER A 27 -2.40 -17.17 -6.10
C SER A 27 -1.48 -17.76 -5.02
N GLY A 28 -1.59 -17.32 -3.77
CA GLY A 28 -0.69 -17.69 -2.68
C GLY A 28 0.54 -16.77 -2.65
N THR A 29 0.40 -15.66 -1.94
CA THR A 29 1.41 -14.59 -1.91
C THR A 29 2.60 -14.93 -1.02
N GLN A 30 3.77 -14.42 -1.41
CA GLN A 30 4.98 -14.50 -0.61
C GLN A 30 5.29 -13.13 0.03
N PRO A 31 5.96 -13.10 1.19
CA PRO A 31 6.48 -11.87 1.75
C PRO A 31 7.38 -11.13 0.76
N ILE A 32 7.24 -9.80 0.73
CA ILE A 32 8.13 -8.92 -0.02
C ILE A 32 9.29 -8.54 0.88
N GLU A 33 10.43 -9.15 0.60
CA GLU A 33 11.71 -8.92 1.28
C GLU A 33 12.47 -7.72 0.68
N GLY A 34 13.54 -7.30 1.36
CA GLY A 34 14.46 -6.27 0.84
C GLY A 34 13.91 -4.85 0.87
N LEU A 35 12.81 -4.60 1.60
CA LEU A 35 12.31 -3.26 1.87
C LEU A 35 13.20 -2.58 2.92
N ASN A 36 13.19 -1.25 2.92
CA ASN A 36 13.93 -0.48 3.89
C ASN A 36 13.09 0.68 4.42
N VAL A 37 13.01 0.79 5.75
CA VAL A 37 12.53 2.02 6.39
C VAL A 37 13.75 2.82 6.82
N ARG A 38 14.08 3.86 6.05
CA ARG A 38 15.34 4.60 6.20
C ARG A 38 16.54 3.66 6.04
N LYS A 39 17.18 3.27 7.15
CA LYS A 39 18.32 2.34 7.21
C LYS A 39 17.99 1.02 7.90
N MET A 40 16.71 0.80 8.24
CA MET A 40 16.26 -0.38 8.95
C MET A 40 15.70 -1.40 7.94
N PRO A 41 16.22 -2.63 7.92
CA PRO A 41 15.66 -3.70 7.11
C PRO A 41 14.19 -3.92 7.45
N ALA A 42 13.38 -4.11 6.42
CA ALA A 42 11.96 -4.36 6.54
C ALA A 42 11.49 -5.38 5.51
N ARG A 43 10.37 -6.02 5.83
CA ARG A 43 9.61 -6.85 4.89
C ARG A 43 8.12 -6.54 5.01
N ALA A 44 7.37 -6.82 3.96
CA ALA A 44 5.93 -6.71 3.95
C ALA A 44 5.32 -8.09 3.74
N GLU A 45 4.49 -8.54 4.67
CA GLU A 45 3.75 -9.80 4.56
C GLU A 45 2.32 -9.48 4.12
N PRO A 46 1.89 -9.93 2.92
CA PRO A 46 0.50 -9.77 2.51
C PRO A 46 -0.44 -10.50 3.48
N LEU A 47 -1.52 -9.85 3.90
CA LEU A 47 -2.49 -10.42 4.84
C LEU A 47 -3.76 -10.84 4.11
N GLU A 48 -4.44 -9.90 3.47
CA GLU A 48 -5.68 -10.14 2.74
C GLU A 48 -5.94 -9.07 1.67
N TYR A 49 -6.70 -9.45 0.65
CA TYR A 49 -7.29 -8.51 -0.30
C TYR A 49 -8.80 -8.47 -0.07
N ILE A 50 -9.34 -7.27 0.13
CA ILE A 50 -10.77 -7.05 0.36
C ILE A 50 -11.34 -6.42 -0.92
N PRO A 51 -12.14 -7.16 -1.70
CA PRO A 51 -12.74 -6.62 -2.91
C PRO A 51 -13.75 -5.53 -2.58
N SER A 52 -13.93 -4.57 -3.49
CA SER A 52 -14.98 -3.56 -3.36
C SER A 52 -16.37 -4.20 -3.41
N GLU A 53 -17.22 -3.85 -2.45
CA GLU A 53 -18.63 -4.20 -2.42
C GLU A 53 -19.48 -2.91 -2.32
N GLY A 54 -20.29 -2.66 -3.35
CA GLY A 54 -21.12 -1.46 -3.43
C GLY A 54 -20.30 -0.16 -3.49
N LYS A 55 -20.33 0.62 -2.39
CA LYS A 55 -19.63 1.92 -2.29
C LYS A 55 -18.20 1.82 -1.75
N THR A 56 -17.81 0.66 -1.22
CA THR A 56 -16.49 0.47 -0.63
C THR A 56 -15.41 0.36 -1.71
N LYS A 57 -14.15 0.60 -1.34
CA LYS A 57 -13.01 0.52 -2.24
C LYS A 57 -12.39 -0.86 -2.16
N ASN A 58 -11.70 -1.28 -3.22
CA ASN A 58 -10.77 -2.39 -3.13
C ASN A 58 -9.68 -2.05 -2.12
N LYS A 59 -9.23 -3.02 -1.35
CA LYS A 59 -8.18 -2.83 -0.34
C LYS A 59 -7.20 -3.99 -0.37
N ALA A 60 -5.93 -3.68 -0.17
CA ALA A 60 -4.90 -4.66 0.11
C ALA A 60 -4.35 -4.40 1.52
N ARG A 61 -4.37 -5.41 2.37
CA ARG A 61 -3.81 -5.35 3.72
C ARG A 61 -2.52 -6.14 3.80
N PHE A 62 -1.58 -5.62 4.58
CA PHE A 62 -0.26 -6.19 4.74
C PHE A 62 0.31 -5.84 6.10
N LYS A 63 1.19 -6.70 6.61
CA LYS A 63 1.95 -6.48 7.82
C LYS A 63 3.35 -6.02 7.45
N LEU A 64 3.71 -4.81 7.86
CA LEU A 64 5.07 -4.32 7.77
C LEU A 64 5.85 -4.79 9.00
N ILE A 65 6.93 -5.55 8.77
CA ILE A 65 7.84 -5.98 9.81
C ILE A 65 9.15 -5.22 9.66
N VAL A 66 9.62 -4.60 10.74
CA VAL A 66 10.83 -3.79 10.78
C VAL A 66 11.75 -4.29 11.86
N SER A 67 13.00 -4.56 11.49
CA SER A 67 14.05 -4.93 12.45
C SER A 67 14.80 -3.69 12.92
N LYS A 68 14.86 -3.48 14.23
CA LYS A 68 15.63 -2.40 14.85
C LYS A 68 16.11 -2.79 16.24
N ASN A 69 17.41 -2.66 16.49
CA ASN A 69 18.02 -2.83 17.81
C ASN A 69 17.65 -4.19 18.46
N PHE A 70 17.84 -5.30 17.74
CA PHE A 70 17.51 -6.66 18.20
C PHE A 70 16.02 -6.90 18.51
N LYS A 71 15.15 -6.00 18.04
CA LYS A 71 13.69 -6.09 18.16
C LYS A 71 13.05 -6.16 16.78
N LEU A 72 12.02 -6.99 16.68
CA LEU A 72 11.12 -7.04 15.52
C LEU A 72 9.82 -6.34 15.86
N TRP A 73 9.47 -5.35 15.06
CA TRP A 73 8.24 -4.58 15.20
C TRP A 73 7.30 -4.88 14.03
N SER A 74 6.02 -5.13 14.31
CA SER A 74 4.96 -5.21 13.28
C SER A 74 4.05 -3.99 13.30
N MET A 75 3.57 -3.62 12.13
CA MET A 75 2.47 -2.66 11.93
C MET A 75 1.57 -3.21 10.83
N ASP A 76 0.27 -3.24 11.06
CA ASP A 76 -0.70 -3.64 10.04
C ASP A 76 -1.13 -2.41 9.24
N LEU A 77 -1.08 -2.53 7.92
CA LEU A 77 -1.29 -1.46 6.97
C LEU A 77 -2.36 -1.83 5.97
N GLU A 78 -3.12 -0.83 5.53
CA GLU A 78 -4.15 -0.94 4.50
C GLU A 78 -3.85 0.03 3.37
N MET A 79 -3.88 -0.48 2.14
CA MET A 79 -3.83 0.30 0.92
C MET A 79 -5.19 0.26 0.23
N SER A 80 -5.91 1.37 0.25
CA SER A 80 -7.23 1.52 -0.39
C SER A 80 -7.11 2.12 -1.79
N PHE A 81 -7.79 1.51 -2.76
CA PHE A 81 -7.74 1.89 -4.17
C PHE A 81 -8.88 2.84 -4.53
N PHE A 82 -8.57 4.12 -4.70
CA PHE A 82 -9.51 5.12 -5.21
C PHE A 82 -9.43 5.18 -6.73
N CYS A 83 -10.07 4.21 -7.40
CA CYS A 83 -10.04 4.08 -8.86
C CYS A 83 -10.81 5.16 -9.63
N GLN A 84 -11.52 6.06 -8.95
CA GLN A 84 -12.26 7.16 -9.56
C GLN A 84 -12.00 8.44 -8.78
N PRO A 85 -12.09 9.62 -9.41
CA PRO A 85 -12.06 10.88 -8.70
C PRO A 85 -13.10 10.91 -7.59
N TRP A 86 -12.77 11.57 -6.48
CA TRP A 86 -13.62 11.61 -5.30
C TRP A 86 -13.49 12.95 -4.58
N LEU A 87 -14.51 13.29 -3.80
CA LEU A 87 -14.50 14.48 -2.94
C LEU A 87 -14.14 14.05 -1.52
N SER A 88 -13.14 14.71 -0.92
CA SER A 88 -12.87 14.57 0.50
C SER A 88 -14.02 15.12 1.33
N ASN A 89 -14.04 14.82 2.63
CA ASN A 89 -15.02 15.37 3.56
C ASN A 89 -14.99 16.91 3.61
N ASP A 90 -13.84 17.52 3.31
CA ASP A 90 -13.65 18.97 3.23
C ASP A 90 -14.02 19.55 1.84
N GLY A 91 -14.61 18.74 0.96
CA GLY A 91 -15.05 19.15 -0.38
C GLY A 91 -13.93 19.27 -1.41
N ILE A 92 -12.72 18.78 -1.12
CA ILE A 92 -11.59 18.84 -2.05
C ILE A 92 -11.68 17.69 -3.05
N ALA A 93 -11.67 18.03 -4.34
CA ALA A 93 -11.61 17.05 -5.41
C ALA A 93 -10.22 16.40 -5.47
N ASN A 94 -10.19 15.09 -5.34
CA ASN A 94 -9.00 14.25 -5.44
C ASN A 94 -9.09 13.39 -6.71
N PRO A 95 -7.99 13.23 -7.45
CA PRO A 95 -7.95 12.35 -8.63
C PRO A 95 -8.02 10.86 -8.21
N PRO A 96 -7.81 9.90 -9.13
CA PRO A 96 -7.55 8.52 -8.75
C PRO A 96 -6.21 8.38 -7.98
N GLY A 97 -6.16 7.47 -7.01
CA GLY A 97 -5.01 7.37 -6.10
C GLY A 97 -5.11 6.24 -5.09
N LEU A 98 -4.09 6.16 -4.24
CA LEU A 98 -3.97 5.20 -3.16
C LEU A 98 -4.03 5.91 -1.82
N LEU A 99 -4.90 5.46 -0.93
CA LEU A 99 -4.87 5.88 0.48
C LEU A 99 -4.17 4.81 1.30
N PHE A 100 -3.09 5.20 1.96
CA PHE A 100 -2.43 4.37 2.97
C PHE A 100 -3.02 4.68 4.34
N SER A 101 -3.32 3.63 5.08
CA SER A 101 -3.80 3.69 6.46
C SER A 101 -3.05 2.68 7.32
N VAL A 102 -2.98 2.95 8.62
CA VAL A 102 -2.53 1.99 9.63
C VAL A 102 -3.72 1.45 10.39
N ILE A 103 -3.67 0.17 10.73
CA ILE A 103 -4.68 -0.52 11.53
C ILE A 103 -4.10 -0.67 12.93
N ASP A 104 -4.80 -0.19 13.95
CA ASP A 104 -4.38 -0.36 15.34
C ASP A 104 -4.75 -1.75 15.90
N ASP A 105 -4.39 -1.99 17.15
CA ASP A 105 -4.68 -3.25 17.86
C ASP A 105 -6.17 -3.51 18.11
N GLU A 106 -6.99 -2.46 18.08
CA GLU A 106 -8.45 -2.56 18.14
C GLU A 106 -9.09 -2.79 16.75
N GLY A 107 -8.30 -2.78 15.68
CA GLY A 107 -8.76 -2.92 14.30
C GLY A 107 -9.28 -1.62 13.68
N THR A 108 -9.08 -0.48 14.34
CA THR A 108 -9.48 0.84 13.84
C THR A 108 -8.51 1.33 12.77
N ILE A 109 -9.07 1.87 11.69
CA ILE A 109 -8.31 2.34 10.53
C ILE A 109 -7.99 3.84 10.69
N HIS A 110 -6.71 4.17 10.72
CA HIS A 110 -6.20 5.54 10.81
C HIS A 110 -5.56 5.95 9.47
N PRO A 111 -6.14 6.91 8.72
CA PRO A 111 -5.55 7.40 7.48
C PRO A 111 -4.16 8.01 7.71
N VAL A 112 -3.18 7.63 6.86
CA VAL A 112 -1.80 8.10 6.93
C VAL A 112 -1.52 9.12 5.83
N GLU A 113 -1.65 8.71 4.57
CA GLU A 113 -1.37 9.58 3.44
C GLU A 113 -2.11 9.10 2.18
N TYR A 114 -2.68 10.05 1.46
CA TYR A 114 -3.23 9.83 0.13
C TYR A 114 -2.21 10.21 -0.93
N LEU A 115 -1.93 9.29 -1.85
CA LEU A 115 -1.00 9.47 -2.95
C LEU A 115 -1.73 9.36 -4.29
N PRO A 116 -1.82 10.45 -5.07
CA PRO A 116 -2.46 10.41 -6.39
C PRO A 116 -1.63 9.56 -7.35
N ILE A 117 -2.32 8.83 -8.25
CA ILE A 117 -1.67 8.19 -9.39
C ILE A 117 -1.36 9.29 -10.41
N VAL A 118 -0.07 9.46 -10.70
CA VAL A 118 0.40 10.21 -11.86
C VAL A 118 0.85 9.15 -12.84
N PHE A 119 0.22 9.10 -14.01
CA PHE A 119 0.55 8.09 -15.01
C PHE A 119 2.01 8.26 -15.45
N ASP A 120 2.83 7.27 -15.17
CA ASP A 120 4.20 7.15 -15.63
C ASP A 120 4.37 5.78 -16.27
N TYR A 121 5.04 5.73 -17.42
CA TYR A 121 5.20 4.52 -18.23
C TYR A 121 5.92 3.41 -17.46
N GLU A 122 6.76 3.75 -16.49
CA GLU A 122 7.47 2.77 -15.65
C GLU A 122 6.53 1.91 -14.79
N GLU A 123 5.37 2.42 -14.36
CA GLU A 123 4.42 1.66 -13.53
C GLU A 123 3.55 0.69 -14.35
N GLU A 124 3.46 0.89 -15.67
CA GLU A 124 2.63 0.08 -16.57
C GLU A 124 3.13 -1.36 -16.64
N ASP A 125 4.43 -1.53 -16.84
CA ASP A 125 5.10 -2.83 -17.03
C ASP A 125 5.31 -3.62 -15.73
N MET A 126 5.09 -3.00 -14.56
CA MET A 126 5.27 -3.68 -13.27
C MET A 126 4.18 -4.72 -13.02
N ASN A 127 4.58 -5.94 -12.68
CA ASN A 127 3.65 -6.94 -12.15
C ASN A 127 3.15 -6.55 -10.75
N ALA A 128 2.11 -7.22 -10.25
CA ALA A 128 1.49 -6.89 -8.96
C ALA A 128 2.48 -6.82 -7.77
N PRO A 129 3.37 -7.82 -7.53
CA PRO A 129 4.38 -7.72 -6.47
C PRO A 129 5.33 -6.51 -6.63
N GLN A 130 5.80 -6.24 -7.84
CA GLN A 130 6.69 -5.12 -8.12
C GLN A 130 6.00 -3.78 -7.87
N TRP A 131 4.77 -3.65 -8.38
CA TRP A 131 3.97 -2.44 -8.24
C TRP A 131 3.61 -2.18 -6.78
N PHE A 132 3.21 -3.21 -6.04
CA PHE A 132 3.00 -3.11 -4.60
C PHE A 132 4.28 -2.69 -3.86
N SER A 133 5.41 -3.36 -4.13
CA SER A 133 6.71 -3.04 -3.52
C SER A 133 7.12 -1.60 -3.78
N PHE A 134 6.93 -1.10 -5.00
CA PHE A 134 7.18 0.29 -5.37
C PHE A 134 6.38 1.26 -4.49
N TRP A 135 5.08 1.02 -4.34
CA TRP A 135 4.20 1.86 -3.55
C TRP A 135 4.49 1.79 -2.05
N ILE A 136 4.83 0.61 -1.52
CA ILE A 136 5.30 0.46 -0.13
C ILE A 136 6.60 1.25 0.07
N GLN A 137 7.60 1.07 -0.78
CA GLN A 137 8.84 1.84 -0.66
C GLN A 137 8.60 3.36 -0.77
N LYS A 138 7.63 3.79 -1.58
CA LYS A 138 7.26 5.20 -1.73
C LYS A 138 6.73 5.76 -0.40
N ILE A 139 5.77 5.09 0.26
CA ILE A 139 5.24 5.55 1.55
C ILE A 139 6.28 5.46 2.68
N LEU A 140 7.15 4.43 2.69
CA LEU A 140 8.21 4.28 3.70
C LEU A 140 9.25 5.42 3.69
N LYS A 141 9.38 6.13 2.55
CA LYS A 141 10.26 7.29 2.40
C LYS A 141 9.59 8.62 2.78
N ARG A 142 8.26 8.64 2.98
CA ARG A 142 7.51 9.86 3.31
C ARG A 142 7.65 10.22 4.80
N PRO A 143 7.59 11.51 5.16
CA PRO A 143 7.58 11.94 6.57
C PRO A 143 6.38 11.41 7.37
N SER A 144 5.24 11.18 6.71
CA SER A 144 3.99 10.64 7.26
C SER A 144 4.16 9.26 7.88
N ILE A 145 5.20 8.49 7.50
CA ILE A 145 5.46 7.16 8.05
C ILE A 145 5.62 7.17 9.58
N LYS A 146 5.97 8.32 10.18
CA LYS A 146 5.99 8.48 11.64
C LYS A 146 4.66 8.09 12.30
N ILE A 147 3.53 8.33 11.63
CA ILE A 147 2.19 7.97 12.10
C ILE A 147 2.09 6.44 12.20
N VAL A 148 2.51 5.71 11.16
CA VAL A 148 2.54 4.23 11.17
C VAL A 148 3.32 3.70 12.37
N PHE A 149 4.50 4.25 12.63
CA PHE A 149 5.35 3.79 13.74
C PHE A 149 4.78 4.11 15.14
N ALA A 150 3.75 4.93 15.26
CA ALA A 150 3.05 5.14 16.53
C ALA A 150 2.24 3.91 16.95
N TYR A 151 1.85 3.05 16.00
CA TYR A 151 1.04 1.85 16.20
C TYR A 151 1.86 0.56 16.12
N LYS A 152 3.18 0.64 16.35
CA LYS A 152 4.06 -0.52 16.29
C LYS A 152 3.80 -1.48 17.45
N GLN A 153 3.79 -2.76 17.13
CA GLN A 153 3.66 -3.86 18.09
C GLN A 153 4.99 -4.63 18.15
N LEU A 154 5.42 -5.01 19.35
CA LEU A 154 6.63 -5.81 19.54
C LEU A 154 6.31 -7.28 19.23
N ILE A 155 6.98 -7.87 18.25
CA ILE A 155 6.85 -9.30 17.92
C ILE A 155 7.87 -10.12 18.71
N PHE A 156 9.10 -9.62 18.79
CA PHE A 156 10.24 -10.36 19.33
C PHE A 156 11.35 -9.42 19.81
N SER A 157 12.10 -9.85 20.81
CA SER A 157 13.21 -9.14 21.46
C SER A 157 14.28 -10.16 21.86
N GLU A 158 15.48 -10.10 21.26
CA GLU A 158 16.57 -11.05 21.56
C GLU A 158 17.28 -10.77 22.91
N LEU A 159 16.91 -9.71 23.61
CA LEU A 159 17.57 -9.25 24.85
C LEU A 159 16.81 -9.64 26.13
N ASP A 160 15.74 -10.43 26.02
CA ASP A 160 14.91 -10.87 27.15
C ASP A 160 15.21 -12.32 27.60
N ASP A 161 16.38 -12.87 27.25
CA ASP A 161 16.96 -14.11 27.80
C ASP A 161 18.17 -13.82 28.72
#